data_AF-A0A7Y5L4X1-F1
#
_entry.id   AF-A0A7Y5L4X1-F1
#
_cell.length_a   1.000
_cell.length_b   1.000
_cell.length_c   1.000
_cell.angle_alpha   90.00
_cell.angle_beta   90.00
_cell.angle_gamma   90.00
#
_symmetry.space_group_name_H-M   'P 1'
#
loop_
_entity.id
_entity.type
_entity.pdbx_description
1 polymer ?
#
loop_
_entity_poly.entity_id
_entity_poly.type
_entity_poly.pdbx_seq_one_letter_code
_entity_poly.pdbx_strand_id
1 'polypeptide(L)' 'MCDKTEKMLAEMVVHAKAGHEVIPAFFQPMHGHSAAVSSAIRLALKRGLLVEAGKDGCGKPKYCAPVPTATHTATTTRH' A
#
# COMPACT_ATOMS: atom_id res chain seq x y z
N MET A 1 -17.30 11.83 -8.66
CA MET A 1 -16.29 11.57 -7.62
C MET A 1 -14.98 11.20 -8.31
N CYS A 2 -13.89 11.91 -7.98
CA CYS A 2 -12.54 11.34 -7.74
C CYS A 2 -11.74 10.59 -8.83
N ASP A 3 -11.77 10.99 -10.10
CA ASP A 3 -10.87 10.45 -11.16
C ASP A 3 -9.38 10.41 -10.73
N LYS A 4 -8.91 11.48 -10.10
CA LYS A 4 -7.52 11.58 -9.57
C LYS A 4 -7.23 10.60 -8.44
N THR A 5 -8.19 10.32 -7.56
CA THR A 5 -7.98 9.40 -6.43
C THR A 5 -7.93 7.95 -6.92
N GLU A 6 -8.78 7.59 -7.88
CA GLU A 6 -8.78 6.25 -8.49
C GLU A 6 -7.52 6.01 -9.31
N LYS A 7 -7.06 7.02 -10.06
CA LYS A 7 -5.78 6.94 -10.77
C LYS A 7 -4.60 6.76 -9.81
N MET A 8 -4.53 7.55 -8.74
CA MET A 8 -3.48 7.43 -7.73
C MET A 8 -3.52 6.07 -7.01
N LEU A 9 -4.71 5.56 -6.72
CA LEU A 9 -4.90 4.23 -6.17
C LEU A 9 -4.33 3.16 -7.13
N ALA A 10 -4.69 3.23 -8.41
CA ALA A 10 -4.23 2.28 -9.41
C ALA A 10 -2.70 2.31 -9.56
N GLU A 11 -2.11 3.50 -9.67
CA GLU A 11 -0.65 3.66 -9.73
C GLU A 11 0.04 3.06 -8.50
N MET A 12 -0.42 3.39 -7.29
CA MET A 12 0.12 2.83 -6.05
C MET A 12 0.04 1.30 -6.01
N VAL A 13 -1.09 0.72 -6.42
CA VAL A 13 -1.28 -0.73 -6.44
C VAL A 13 -0.39 -1.40 -7.48
N VAL A 14 -0.19 -0.78 -8.65
CA VAL A 14 0.74 -1.30 -9.68
C VAL A 14 2.17 -1.30 -9.14
N HIS A 15 2.62 -0.21 -8.52
CA HIS A 15 3.94 -0.15 -7.89
C HIS A 15 4.12 -1.21 -6.80
N ALA A 16 3.12 -1.37 -5.94
CA ALA A 16 3.13 -2.38 -4.89
C ALA A 16 3.20 -3.81 -5.44
N LYS A 17 2.43 -4.12 -6.48
CA LYS A 17 2.42 -5.44 -7.15
C LYS A 17 3.72 -5.74 -7.88
N ALA A 18 4.42 -4.71 -8.37
CA ALA A 18 5.75 -4.85 -8.94
C ALA A 18 6.86 -5.07 -7.88
N GLY A 19 6.49 -5.14 -6.59
CA GLY A 19 7.44 -5.37 -5.49
C GLY A 19 8.11 -4.08 -5.00
N HIS A 20 7.66 -2.90 -5.44
CA HIS A 20 8.18 -1.63 -4.95
C HIS A 20 7.47 -1.19 -3.66
N GLU A 21 8.21 -0.52 -2.79
CA GLU A 21 7.64 0.16 -1.64
C GLU A 21 6.84 1.40 -2.09
N VAL A 22 5.59 1.49 -1.64
CA VAL A 22 4.73 2.66 -1.84
C VAL A 22 4.96 3.63 -0.70
N ILE A 23 5.67 4.72 -0.99
CA ILE A 23 5.85 5.82 -0.04
C ILE A 23 4.91 6.97 -0.46
N PRO A 24 3.90 7.33 0.36
CA PRO A 24 2.91 8.35 0.04
C PRO A 24 3.49 9.67 -0.45
N ALA A 25 4.65 10.05 0.10
CA ALA A 25 5.33 11.29 -0.21
C ALA A 25 5.73 11.41 -1.70
N PHE A 26 6.02 10.30 -2.39
CA PHE A 26 6.33 10.33 -3.83
C PHE A 26 5.12 10.60 -4.72
N PHE A 27 3.91 10.36 -4.21
CA PHE A 27 2.66 10.59 -4.93
C PHE A 27 2.03 11.94 -4.56
N GLN A 28 2.61 12.67 -3.60
CA GLN A 28 2.18 14.02 -3.27
C GLN A 28 2.64 15.00 -4.35
N PRO A 29 1.85 16.05 -4.65
CA PRO A 29 2.31 17.14 -5.51
C PRO A 29 3.50 17.88 -4.88
N MET A 30 4.32 18.55 -5.71
CA MET A 30 5.50 19.29 -5.23
C MET A 30 5.19 20.34 -4.13
N HIS A 31 3.95 20.82 -4.06
CA HIS A 31 3.50 21.76 -3.04
C HIS A 31 2.31 21.21 -2.26
N GLY A 32 2.55 20.86 -1.01
CA GLY A 32 1.52 20.53 -0.02
C GLY A 32 1.02 19.08 -0.06
N HIS A 33 -0.02 18.82 0.74
CA HIS A 33 -0.64 17.50 0.87
C HIS A 33 -1.93 17.42 0.06
N SER A 34 -1.98 16.46 -0.86
CA SER A 34 -3.16 16.13 -1.65
C SER A 34 -4.10 15.21 -0.87
N ALA A 35 -5.32 15.69 -0.66
CA ALA A 35 -6.40 14.90 -0.07
C ALA A 35 -6.73 13.64 -0.90
N ALA A 36 -6.46 13.64 -2.20
CA ALA A 36 -6.65 12.48 -3.07
C ALA A 36 -5.69 11.34 -2.72
N VAL A 37 -4.42 11.65 -2.47
CA VAL A 37 -3.39 10.68 -2.08
C VAL A 37 -3.72 10.06 -0.72
N SER A 38 -4.07 10.88 0.27
CA SER A 38 -4.51 10.41 1.59
C SER A 38 -5.79 9.57 1.53
N SER A 39 -6.69 9.87 0.60
CA SER A 39 -7.91 9.09 0.40
C SER A 39 -7.64 7.77 -0.33
N ALA A 40 -6.74 7.76 -1.31
CA ALA A 40 -6.31 6.57 -2.02
C ALA A 40 -5.66 5.56 -1.06
N ILE A 41 -4.76 5.99 -0.18
CA ILE A 41 -4.11 5.12 0.80
C ILE A 41 -5.13 4.53 1.77
N ARG A 42 -6.03 5.34 2.32
CA ARG A 42 -7.10 4.86 3.21
C ARG A 42 -8.01 3.83 2.51
N LEU A 43 -8.33 4.07 1.24
CA LEU A 43 -9.12 3.14 0.45
C LEU A 43 -8.35 1.84 0.16
N ALA A 44 -7.05 1.93 -0.17
CA ALA A 44 -6.20 0.78 -0.41
C ALA A 44 -6.05 -0.10 0.84
N LEU A 45 -5.82 0.50 2.01
CA LEU A 45 -5.76 -0.19 3.30
C LEU A 45 -7.11 -0.85 3.63
N LYS A 46 -8.22 -0.12 3.49
CA LYS A 46 -9.57 -0.66 3.74
C LYS A 46 -9.93 -1.83 2.81
N ARG A 47 -9.42 -1.81 1.57
CA ARG A 47 -9.62 -2.89 0.58
C ARG A 47 -8.58 -4.01 0.70
N GLY A 48 -7.61 -3.91 1.61
CA GLY A 48 -6.53 -4.88 1.75
C GLY A 48 -5.61 -4.95 0.53
N LEU A 49 -5.54 -3.89 -0.28
CA LEU A 49 -4.67 -3.83 -1.47
C LEU A 49 -3.23 -3.43 -1.12
N LEU A 50 -3.06 -2.77 0.02
CA LEU A 50 -1.78 -2.38 0.60
C LEU A 50 -1.79 -2.73 2.08
N VAL A 51 -0.60 -2.98 2.62
CA VAL A 51 -0.34 -3.16 4.06
C VAL A 51 0.80 -2.25 4.49
N GLU A 52 0.79 -1.80 5.74
CA GLU A 52 1.89 -1.00 6.28
C GLU A 52 3.13 -1.89 6.47
N ALA A 53 4.22 -1.53 5.79
CA ALA A 53 5.47 -2.28 5.77
C ALA A 53 6.49 -1.74 6.79
N GLY A 54 6.27 -0.54 7.31
CA GLY A 54 7.16 0.13 8.25
C GLY A 54 7.26 1.64 7.98
N LYS A 55 8.40 2.23 8.35
CA LYS A 55 8.69 3.66 8.15
C LYS A 55 9.91 3.87 7.25
N ASP A 56 9.91 4.95 6.48
CA ASP A 56 11.06 5.39 5.69
C ASP A 56 12.16 6.01 6.57
N GLY A 57 13.30 6.33 5.95
CA GLY A 57 14.43 6.98 6.62
C GLY A 57 14.11 8.39 7.16
N CYS A 58 12.93 8.92 6.85
CA CYS A 58 12.40 10.18 7.36
C CYS A 58 11.27 9.97 8.40
N GLY A 59 11.00 8.73 8.81
CA GLY A 59 9.96 8.38 9.78
C GLY A 59 8.52 8.35 9.24
N LYS A 60 8.33 8.47 7.92
CA LYS A 60 6.99 8.43 7.28
C LYS A 60 6.59 7.00 6.96
N PRO A 61 5.29 6.66 6.98
CA PRO A 61 4.85 5.30 6.74
C PRO A 61 5.14 4.86 5.29
N LYS A 62 5.56 3.60 5.14
CA LYS A 62 5.67 2.90 3.86
C LYS A 62 4.61 1.81 3.78
N TYR A 63 4.18 1.54 2.56
CA TYR A 63 3.22 0.49 2.28
C TYR A 63 3.76 -0.47 1.23
N CYS A 64 3.36 -1.73 1.28
CA CYS A 64 3.67 -2.72 0.25
C CYS A 64 2.41 -3.50 -0.11
N ALA A 65 2.49 -4.29 -1.19
CA ALA A 65 1.42 -5.22 -1.50
C ALA A 65 1.32 -6.25 -0.36
N PRO A 66 0.10 -6.68 0.00
CA PRO A 66 -0.07 -7.80 0.92
C PRO A 66 0.68 -9.00 0.33
N VAL A 67 1.67 -9.49 1.06
CA VAL A 67 2.26 -10.78 0.75
C VAL A 67 1.17 -11.80 1.03
N PRO A 68 0.80 -12.68 0.07
CA PRO A 68 -0.11 -13.77 0.39
C PRO A 68 0.54 -14.53 1.54
N THR A 69 -0.10 -14.49 2.71
CA THR A 69 0.34 -15.30 3.85
C THR A 69 0.41 -16.73 3.33
N ALA A 70 1.62 -17.27 3.20
CA ALA A 70 1.77 -18.69 2.96
C ALA A 70 1.22 -19.35 4.21
N THR A 71 -0.06 -19.73 4.17
CA THR A 71 -0.66 -20.63 5.14
C THR A 71 0.08 -21.95 4.96
N HIS A 72 1.21 -22.10 5.64
CA HIS A 72 1.75 -23.40 5.94
C HIS A 72 0.74 -24.05 6.89
N THR A 73 -0.28 -24.68 6.33
CA THR A 73 -0.99 -25.78 6.99
C THR A 73 0.06 -26.87 7.19
N ALA A 74 0.84 -26.74 8.26
CA ALA A 74 1.61 -27.85 8.77
C ALA A 74 0.58 -28.87 9.28
N THR A 75 0.21 -29.82 8.42
CA THR A 75 -0.45 -31.05 8.83
C THR A 75 0.54 -31.81 9.71
N THR A 76 0.53 -31.54 11.01
CA THR A 76 1.14 -32.44 11.99
C THR A 76 0.17 -33.60 12.22
N THR A 77 0.17 -34.54 11.29
CA THR A 77 -0.23 -35.92 11.59
C THR A 77 1.00 -36.62 12.12
N ARG A 78 1.06 -36.93 13.43
CA ARG A 78 1.81 -38.09 13.96
C ARG A 78 1.30 -38.54 15.34
N HIS A 79 0.84 -39.79 15.31
CA HIS A 79 0.82 -40.86 16.32
C HIS A 79 -0.04 -40.72 17.58
#